data_AF-A0A966Z713-F1
#
_entry.id   AF-A0A966Z713-F1
#
_cell.length_a   1.000
_cell.length_b   1.000
_cell.length_c   1.000
_cell.angle_alpha   90.00
_cell.angle_beta   90.00
_cell.angle_gamma   90.00
#
_symmetry.space_group_name_H-M   'P 1'
#
loop_
_entity.id
_entity.type
_entity.pdbx_description
1 polymer ?
#
loop_
_entity_poly.entity_id
_entity_poly.type
_entity_poly.pdbx_seq_one_letter_code
_entity_poly.pdbx_strand_id
1 'polypeptide(L)'
;MNPLRRLVISSAALAPLGCATATFDRALPVATPKLIPGVRQPQIGQQWTYLKINPFTSKVTDVITERVEIVGQRITISRSNQNGGTLASEIQGPWGSIISDPHWGRTINFSPPIPFWPEQIQANWSKQVSSIHVLG
;
A
#
# COMPACT_ATOMS: atom_id res chain seq x y z
N MET A 1 65.90 -25.90 -1.43
CA MET A 1 64.72 -25.12 -0.98
C MET A 1 63.52 -26.06 -0.91
N ASN A 2 62.93 -26.22 0.27
CA ASN A 2 62.02 -27.33 0.63
C ASN A 2 60.66 -27.21 -0.12
N PRO A 3 60.21 -28.22 -0.89
CA PRO A 3 58.98 -28.15 -1.71
C PRO A 3 57.71 -27.91 -0.88
N LEU A 4 57.73 -28.26 0.40
CA LEU A 4 56.65 -27.99 1.36
C LEU A 4 56.39 -26.49 1.56
N ARG A 5 57.44 -25.65 1.48
CA ARG A 5 57.35 -24.19 1.68
C ARG A 5 56.72 -23.47 0.49
N ARG A 6 56.78 -24.06 -0.71
CA ARG A 6 56.10 -23.54 -1.92
C ARG A 6 54.60 -23.82 -1.88
N LEU A 7 54.18 -24.96 -1.34
CA LEU A 7 52.76 -25.33 -1.23
C LEU A 7 52.00 -24.46 -0.21
N VAL A 8 52.64 -24.05 0.88
CA VAL A 8 51.97 -23.23 1.91
C VAL A 8 51.71 -21.80 1.46
N ILE A 9 52.58 -21.21 0.63
CA ILE A 9 52.44 -19.82 0.15
C ILE A 9 51.35 -19.72 -0.93
N SER A 10 51.09 -20.79 -1.67
CA SER A 10 50.07 -20.82 -2.73
C SER A 10 48.62 -20.89 -2.20
N SER A 11 48.40 -21.34 -0.96
CA SER A 11 47.04 -21.49 -0.40
C SER A 11 46.45 -20.21 0.19
N ALA A 12 47.24 -19.15 0.40
CA ALA A 12 46.78 -17.90 1.01
C ALA A 12 46.15 -16.90 0.01
N ALA A 13 46.22 -17.17 -1.30
CA ALA A 13 45.75 -16.25 -2.35
C ALA A 13 44.30 -16.46 -2.80
N LEU A 14 43.55 -17.40 -2.19
CA LEU A 14 42.20 -17.78 -2.61
C LEU A 14 41.07 -17.31 -1.68
N ALA A 15 41.38 -16.48 -0.68
CA ALA A 15 40.37 -15.88 0.20
C ALA A 15 40.46 -14.35 0.12
N PRO A 16 39.82 -13.73 -0.90
CA PRO A 16 38.57 -13.03 -0.61
C PRO A 16 37.64 -12.98 -1.83
N LEU A 17 36.76 -13.98 -2.00
CA LEU A 17 35.60 -13.88 -2.92
C LEU A 17 34.26 -13.97 -2.17
N GLY A 18 34.29 -13.97 -0.83
CA GLY A 18 33.10 -14.18 0.01
C GLY A 18 32.26 -12.93 0.35
N CYS A 19 32.70 -11.72 0.00
CA CYS A 19 32.00 -10.49 0.38
C CYS A 19 31.81 -9.53 -0.79
N ALA A 20 30.98 -9.89 -1.78
CA ALA A 20 30.52 -8.91 -2.78
C ALA A 20 29.13 -9.21 -3.38
N THR A 21 28.33 -10.11 -2.82
CA THR A 21 26.98 -10.37 -3.35
C THR A 21 25.93 -10.23 -2.25
N ALA A 22 25.83 -9.03 -1.67
CA ALA A 22 24.51 -8.57 -1.27
C ALA A 22 23.76 -8.26 -2.57
N THR A 23 23.21 -9.30 -3.21
CA THR A 23 22.20 -9.10 -4.24
C THR A 23 21.01 -8.53 -3.51
N PHE A 24 20.79 -7.22 -3.62
CA PHE A 24 19.45 -6.69 -3.45
C PHE A 24 18.60 -7.50 -4.41
N ASP A 25 17.74 -8.37 -3.87
CA ASP A 25 16.67 -8.96 -4.65
C ASP A 25 16.01 -7.78 -5.37
N ARG A 26 16.17 -7.72 -6.70
CA ARG A 26 15.42 -6.78 -7.50
C ARG A 26 13.98 -7.01 -7.08
N ALA A 27 13.34 -5.97 -6.52
CA ALA A 27 11.95 -6.03 -6.18
C ALA A 27 11.24 -6.62 -7.40
N LEU A 28 10.67 -7.81 -7.25
CA LEU A 28 9.86 -8.40 -8.31
C LEU A 28 8.82 -7.33 -8.67
N PRO A 29 8.67 -6.97 -9.96
CA PRO A 29 7.66 -6.00 -10.33
C PRO A 29 6.35 -6.50 -9.76
N VAL A 30 5.78 -5.73 -8.83
CA VAL A 30 4.50 -6.08 -8.22
C VAL A 30 3.53 -6.21 -9.39
N ALA A 31 3.03 -7.42 -9.59
CA ALA A 31 2.11 -7.71 -10.68
C ALA A 31 0.94 -6.72 -10.57
N THR A 32 0.64 -6.04 -11.68
CA THR A 32 -0.48 -5.11 -11.74
C THR A 32 -1.74 -5.89 -11.36
N PRO A 33 -2.53 -5.43 -10.37
CA PRO A 33 -3.70 -6.17 -9.92
C PRO A 33 -4.64 -6.50 -11.08
N LYS A 34 -5.04 -7.77 -11.18
CA LYS A 34 -5.97 -8.28 -12.19
C LYS A 34 -7.32 -7.59 -11.99
N LEU A 35 -7.93 -7.06 -13.06
CA LEU A 35 -9.29 -6.49 -13.02
C LEU A 35 -10.27 -7.55 -12.51
N ILE A 36 -10.70 -7.37 -11.26
CA ILE A 36 -11.75 -8.11 -10.57
C ILE A 36 -13.07 -7.86 -11.33
N PRO A 37 -14.03 -8.81 -11.42
CA PRO A 37 -15.28 -8.65 -12.16
C PRO A 37 -15.91 -7.28 -11.87
N GLY A 38 -16.19 -6.54 -12.95
CA GLY A 38 -16.14 -5.08 -13.01
C GLY A 38 -17.03 -4.35 -12.00
N VAL A 39 -16.50 -4.09 -10.81
CA VAL A 39 -17.04 -3.05 -9.93
C VAL A 39 -16.93 -1.74 -10.71
N ARG A 40 -18.09 -1.13 -10.98
CA ARG A 40 -18.18 0.14 -11.70
C ARG A 40 -17.27 1.18 -11.03
N GLN A 41 -16.49 1.90 -11.83
CA GLN A 41 -15.71 3.03 -11.33
C GLN A 41 -16.61 4.12 -10.71
N PRO A 42 -16.08 4.91 -9.76
CA PRO A 42 -16.81 6.05 -9.23
C PRO A 42 -16.91 7.13 -10.30
N GLN A 43 -17.85 8.06 -10.11
CA GLN A 43 -17.96 9.23 -10.99
C GLN A 43 -17.40 10.47 -10.31
N ILE A 44 -16.74 11.32 -11.08
CA ILE A 44 -16.32 12.65 -10.62
C ILE A 44 -17.55 13.42 -10.12
N GLY A 45 -17.43 14.05 -8.97
CA GLY A 45 -18.50 14.78 -8.30
C GLY A 45 -19.44 13.91 -7.45
N GLN A 46 -19.32 12.59 -7.51
CA GLN A 46 -20.00 11.73 -6.54
C GLN A 46 -19.48 12.05 -5.14
N GLN A 47 -20.40 12.16 -4.18
CA GLN A 47 -20.07 12.48 -2.80
C GLN A 47 -20.86 11.60 -1.83
N TRP A 48 -20.30 11.44 -0.65
CA TRP A 48 -20.95 10.80 0.48
C TRP A 48 -20.56 11.52 1.77
N THR A 49 -21.34 11.28 2.82
CA THR A 49 -21.17 11.97 4.10
C THR A 49 -21.26 10.97 5.24
N TYR A 50 -20.33 11.06 6.18
CA TYR A 50 -20.22 10.19 7.35
C TYR A 50 -20.40 10.98 8.63
N LEU A 51 -21.08 10.37 9.61
CA LEU A 51 -21.14 10.87 10.97
C LEU A 51 -19.98 10.28 11.77
N LYS A 52 -19.14 11.14 12.34
CA LYS A 52 -18.10 10.72 13.28
C LYS A 52 -18.70 10.68 14.67
N ILE A 53 -18.93 9.49 15.20
CA ILE A 53 -19.60 9.30 16.48
C ILE A 53 -18.57 8.95 17.56
N ASN A 54 -18.70 9.55 18.74
CA ASN A 54 -17.95 9.13 19.92
C ASN A 54 -18.48 7.76 20.38
N PRO A 55 -17.66 6.69 20.38
CA PRO A 55 -18.14 5.33 20.66
C PRO A 55 -18.60 5.11 22.10
N PHE A 56 -18.21 5.98 23.04
CA PHE A 56 -18.57 5.86 24.46
C PHE A 56 -19.83 6.66 24.83
N THR A 57 -20.11 7.76 24.13
CA THR A 57 -21.22 8.66 24.45
C THR A 57 -22.31 8.69 23.38
N SER A 58 -22.07 8.05 22.23
CA SER A 58 -22.93 8.06 21.05
C SER A 58 -23.23 9.46 20.48
N LYS A 59 -22.50 10.48 20.92
CA LYS A 59 -22.63 11.85 20.41
C LYS A 59 -21.90 11.99 19.07
N VAL A 60 -22.53 12.68 18.13
CA VAL A 60 -21.86 13.11 16.89
C VAL A 60 -20.80 14.15 17.25
N THR A 61 -19.57 13.90 16.81
CA THR A 61 -18.39 14.74 17.05
C THR A 61 -17.95 15.51 15.81
N ASP A 62 -18.27 15.00 14.61
CA ASP A 62 -17.96 15.65 13.34
C ASP A 62 -18.83 15.06 12.23
N VAL A 63 -18.88 15.74 11.09
CA VAL A 63 -19.48 15.27 9.84
C VAL A 63 -18.41 15.35 8.76
N ILE A 64 -18.08 14.21 8.15
CA ILE A 64 -17.04 14.13 7.12
C ILE A 64 -17.72 14.01 5.76
N THR A 65 -17.46 14.95 4.86
CA THR A 65 -17.91 14.88 3.47
C THR A 65 -16.73 14.47 2.60
N GLU A 66 -16.93 13.44 1.80
CA GLU A 66 -15.96 12.97 0.83
C GLU A 66 -16.50 13.12 -0.58
N ARG A 67 -15.63 13.51 -1.50
CA ARG A 67 -16.00 13.79 -2.89
C ARG A 67 -14.95 13.25 -3.85
N VAL A 68 -15.43 12.58 -4.90
CA VAL A 68 -14.57 12.09 -5.97
C VAL A 68 -14.14 13.26 -6.85
N GLU A 69 -12.86 13.59 -6.83
CA GLU A 69 -12.29 14.68 -7.63
C GLU A 69 -11.67 14.17 -8.93
N ILE A 70 -10.95 13.05 -8.86
CA ILE A 70 -10.19 12.49 -9.97
C ILE A 70 -10.56 11.03 -10.16
N VAL A 71 -10.80 10.63 -11.42
CA VAL A 71 -10.97 9.23 -11.84
C VAL A 71 -10.08 8.98 -13.05
N GLY A 72 -9.15 8.04 -12.93
CA GLY A 72 -8.18 7.70 -13.97
C GLY A 72 -7.25 6.59 -13.50
N GLN A 73 -5.94 6.73 -13.74
CA GLN A 73 -4.92 5.79 -13.24
C GLN A 73 -4.91 5.69 -11.70
N ARG A 74 -5.25 6.80 -11.05
CA ARG A 74 -5.53 6.90 -9.61
C ARG A 74 -6.87 7.58 -9.43
N ILE A 75 -7.52 7.25 -8.33
CA ILE A 75 -8.76 7.90 -7.91
C ILE A 75 -8.42 8.71 -6.67
N THR A 76 -8.80 9.99 -6.69
CA THR A 76 -8.61 10.90 -5.56
C THR A 76 -9.96 11.29 -5.01
N ILE A 77 -10.13 11.02 -3.72
CA ILE A 77 -11.32 11.37 -2.97
C ILE A 77 -10.91 12.45 -1.97
N SER A 78 -11.36 13.68 -2.23
CA SER A 78 -11.15 14.80 -1.31
C SER A 78 -12.03 14.60 -0.09
N ARG A 79 -11.57 15.09 1.07
CA ARG A 79 -12.27 14.95 2.35
C ARG A 79 -12.33 16.30 3.03
N SER A 80 -13.47 16.60 3.64
CA SER A 80 -13.69 17.83 4.40
C SER A 80 -14.51 17.56 5.65
N ASN A 81 -14.30 18.35 6.69
CA ASN A 81 -15.11 18.29 7.90
C ASN A 81 -16.34 19.21 7.79
N GLN A 82 -17.19 19.20 8.81
CA GLN A 82 -18.44 19.96 8.83
C GLN A 82 -18.23 21.48 8.68
N ASN A 83 -17.05 21.97 9.08
CA ASN A 83 -16.69 23.38 9.02
C ASN A 83 -16.03 23.77 7.69
N GLY A 84 -15.97 22.86 6.72
CA GLY A 84 -15.29 23.06 5.44
C GLY A 84 -13.75 22.95 5.51
N GLY A 85 -13.20 22.51 6.65
CA GLY A 85 -11.78 22.27 6.80
C GLY A 85 -11.34 21.07 5.96
N THR A 86 -10.29 21.26 5.15
CA THR A 86 -9.73 20.20 4.29
C THR A 86 -9.01 19.15 5.12
N LEU A 87 -9.30 17.88 4.84
CA LEU A 87 -8.64 16.71 5.42
C LEU A 87 -7.76 16.03 4.36
N ALA A 88 -6.85 15.17 4.80
CA ALA A 88 -6.04 14.36 3.88
C ALA A 88 -6.95 13.53 2.96
N SER A 89 -6.65 13.54 1.67
CA SER A 89 -7.45 12.84 0.65
C SER A 89 -7.15 11.34 0.65
N GLU A 90 -8.15 10.55 0.31
CA GLU A 90 -7.94 9.13 0.03
C GLU A 90 -7.47 8.95 -1.41
N ILE A 91 -6.46 8.10 -1.59
CA ILE A 91 -5.90 7.79 -2.90
C ILE A 91 -6.04 6.29 -3.15
N GLN A 92 -6.76 5.94 -4.21
CA GLN A 92 -6.94 4.57 -4.65
C GLN A 92 -6.24 4.32 -6.00
N GLY A 93 -5.86 3.07 -6.25
CA GLY A 93 -5.26 2.67 -7.52
C GLY A 93 -4.54 1.32 -7.47
N PRO A 94 -4.81 0.39 -8.41
CA PRO A 94 -5.92 0.44 -9.37
C PRO A 94 -7.29 0.40 -8.66
N TRP A 95 -8.37 0.70 -9.37
CA TRP A 95 -9.72 0.73 -8.77
C TRP A 95 -10.02 -0.58 -8.01
N GLY A 96 -10.39 -0.43 -6.74
CA GLY A 96 -10.50 -1.56 -5.82
C GLY A 96 -9.31 -1.85 -4.96
N SER A 97 -8.31 -0.96 -4.97
CA SER A 97 -7.19 -1.01 -4.04
C SER A 97 -6.89 0.37 -3.50
N ILE A 98 -6.53 0.43 -2.22
CA ILE A 98 -6.14 1.66 -1.54
C ILE A 98 -4.63 1.81 -1.51
N ILE A 99 -4.19 3.04 -1.76
CA ILE A 99 -2.79 3.46 -1.68
C ILE A 99 -2.56 4.37 -0.49
N SER A 100 -3.51 5.27 -0.19
CA SER A 100 -3.41 6.21 0.91
C SER A 100 -4.74 6.27 1.66
N ASP A 101 -4.74 5.88 2.92
CA ASP A 101 -5.91 5.85 3.81
C ASP A 101 -5.82 6.92 4.90
N PRO A 102 -6.63 7.99 4.81
CA PRO A 102 -6.66 9.08 5.78
C PRO A 102 -7.69 8.86 6.92
N HIS A 103 -8.33 7.70 7.03
CA HIS A 103 -9.41 7.48 8.02
C HIS A 103 -8.91 7.32 9.45
N TRP A 104 -7.64 6.95 9.62
CA TRP A 104 -7.01 6.74 10.91
C TRP A 104 -6.54 8.06 11.52
N GLY A 105 -6.02 8.02 12.75
CA GLY A 105 -5.43 9.21 13.38
C GLY A 105 -4.25 9.83 12.60
N ARG A 106 -3.74 9.12 11.60
CA ARG A 106 -2.70 9.53 10.63
C ARG A 106 -3.02 8.94 9.27
N THR A 107 -2.48 9.54 8.22
CA THR A 107 -2.60 8.98 6.87
C THR A 107 -1.67 7.79 6.73
N ILE A 108 -2.19 6.64 6.30
CA ILE A 108 -1.41 5.43 6.08
C ILE A 108 -1.22 5.22 4.59
N ASN A 109 0.03 5.12 4.14
CA ASN A 109 0.35 4.84 2.75
C ASN A 109 0.79 3.38 2.58
N PHE A 110 0.22 2.68 1.60
CA PHE A 110 0.47 1.27 1.32
C PHE A 110 1.30 1.08 0.05
N SER A 111 2.30 0.21 0.14
CA SER A 111 3.10 -0.23 -1.01
C SER A 111 3.46 -1.71 -0.85
N PRO A 112 2.90 -2.63 -1.67
CA PRO A 112 1.93 -2.39 -2.74
C PRO A 112 0.51 -1.98 -2.24
N PRO A 113 -0.37 -1.46 -3.12
CA PRO A 113 -1.75 -1.14 -2.76
C PRO A 113 -2.51 -2.35 -2.19
N ILE A 114 -3.38 -2.13 -1.20
CA ILE A 114 -4.19 -3.20 -0.58
C ILE A 114 -5.58 -3.25 -1.22
N PRO A 115 -6.09 -4.42 -1.63
CA PRO A 115 -7.43 -4.53 -2.21
C PRO A 115 -8.53 -4.29 -1.16
N PHE A 116 -9.52 -3.47 -1.50
CA PHE A 116 -10.69 -3.18 -0.65
C PHE A 116 -11.77 -4.25 -0.71
N TRP A 117 -11.97 -4.83 -1.89
CA TRP A 117 -12.96 -5.87 -2.10
C TRP A 117 -12.28 -7.20 -2.41
N PRO A 118 -12.97 -8.31 -2.10
CA PRO A 118 -12.50 -9.63 -2.51
C PRO A 118 -12.41 -9.71 -4.03
N GLU A 119 -11.38 -10.40 -4.53
CA GLU A 119 -11.22 -10.60 -5.98
C GLU A 119 -12.29 -11.56 -6.54
N GLN A 120 -12.95 -12.31 -5.65
CA GLN A 120 -14.03 -13.21 -5.98
C GLN A 120 -15.11 -13.15 -4.89
N ILE A 121 -16.36 -12.99 -5.30
CA ILE A 121 -17.51 -13.03 -4.39
C ILE A 121 -17.99 -14.49 -4.33
N GLN A 122 -17.29 -15.33 -3.58
CA GLN A 122 -17.60 -16.75 -3.38
C GLN A 122 -17.38 -17.16 -1.92
N ALA A 123 -18.21 -18.06 -1.40
CA ALA A 123 -18.26 -18.37 0.03
C ALA A 123 -16.97 -18.99 0.60
N ASN A 124 -16.15 -19.62 -0.23
CA ASN A 124 -14.90 -20.29 0.15
C ASN A 124 -13.65 -19.55 -0.32
N TRP A 125 -13.78 -18.31 -0.79
CA TRP A 125 -12.64 -17.54 -1.29
C TRP A 125 -11.87 -16.88 -0.15
N SER A 126 -10.55 -17.01 -0.18
CA SER A 126 -9.64 -16.27 0.70
C SER A 126 -8.33 -15.95 -0.01
N LYS A 127 -7.73 -14.81 0.33
CA LYS A 127 -6.42 -14.40 -0.14
C LYS A 127 -5.73 -13.56 0.92
N GLN A 128 -4.49 -13.90 1.24
CA GLN A 128 -3.64 -13.07 2.09
C GLN A 128 -2.80 -12.14 1.21
N VAL A 129 -2.72 -10.87 1.60
CA VAL A 129 -1.92 -9.84 0.93
C VAL A 129 -0.95 -9.26 1.94
N SER A 130 0.31 -9.06 1.53
CA SER A 130 1.34 -8.40 2.32
C SER A 130 1.65 -7.03 1.73
N SER A 131 1.60 -6.00 2.56
CA SER A 131 1.97 -4.63 2.19
C SER A 131 2.84 -4.02 3.27
N ILE A 132 3.83 -3.22 2.83
CA ILE A 132 4.52 -2.30 3.72
C ILE A 132 3.65 -1.06 3.87
N HIS A 133 3.64 -0.46 5.05
CA HIS A 133 2.92 0.78 5.30
C HIS A 133 3.83 1.84 5.91
N VAL A 134 3.58 3.09 5.57
CA VAL A 134 4.30 4.26 6.10
C VAL A 134 3.28 5.28 6.59
N LEU A 135 3.54 5.85 7.76
CA LEU A 135 2.73 6.93 8.32
C LEU A 135 3.15 8.25 7.65
N GLY A 136 2.17 8.92 7.04
CA GLY A 136 2.29 10.28 6.53
C GLY A 136 2.00 11.33 7.60
#